data_AF-X0YJ55-F1
#
_entry.id   AF-X0YJ55-F1
#
_cell.length_a   1.000
_cell.length_b   1.000
_cell.length_c   1.000
_cell.angle_alpha   90.00
_cell.angle_beta   90.00
_cell.angle_gamma   90.00
#
_symmetry.space_group_name_H-M   'P 1'
#
loop_
_entity.id
_entity.type
_entity.pdbx_description
1 polymer ?
#
loop_
_entity_poly.entity_id
_entity_poly.type
_entity_poly.pdbx_seq_one_letter_code
_entity_poly.pdbx_strand_id
1 'polypeptide(L)'
;MSPRERVLTALDGGMPDRIPCALAFYPVRLERLVPQSLRRGNPVDVHFVEMPLSREEKALAERVEKLSYNTRLGSPGQVLTYRRWGYHPESPDERNPLMHARTLDDLREFP
;
A
#
# COMPACT_ATOMS: atom_id res chain seq x y z
N MET A 1 -19.83 13.79 -4.53
CA MET A 1 -18.56 13.90 -3.79
C MET A 1 -17.41 13.51 -4.71
N SER A 2 -16.27 14.22 -4.66
CA SER A 2 -15.06 13.79 -5.39
C SER A 2 -14.46 12.53 -4.76
N PRO A 3 -13.65 11.72 -5.48
CA PRO A 3 -12.92 10.59 -4.89
C PRO A 3 -12.14 10.96 -3.62
N ARG A 4 -11.46 12.11 -3.63
CA ARG A 4 -10.70 12.61 -2.49
C ARG A 4 -11.61 12.93 -1.30
N GLU A 5 -12.68 13.70 -1.51
CA GLU A 5 -13.66 14.02 -0.46
C GLU A 5 -14.28 12.75 0.13
N ARG A 6 -14.58 11.76 -0.72
CA ARG A 6 -15.17 10.48 -0.32
C ARG A 6 -14.26 9.70 0.63
N VAL A 7 -12.98 9.57 0.27
CA VAL A 7 -11.97 8.89 1.11
C VAL A 7 -11.79 9.62 2.44
N LEU A 8 -11.64 10.95 2.42
CA LEU A 8 -11.45 11.72 3.64
C LEU A 8 -12.67 11.66 4.56
N THR A 9 -13.88 11.76 4.01
CA THR A 9 -15.13 11.62 4.78
C THR A 9 -15.20 10.27 5.49
N ALA A 10 -14.84 9.18 4.79
CA ALA A 10 -14.82 7.85 5.40
C ALA A 10 -13.76 7.71 6.49
N LEU A 11 -12.56 8.29 6.30
CA LEU A 11 -11.48 8.26 7.29
C LEU A 11 -11.84 9.05 8.56
N ASP A 12 -12.59 10.14 8.42
CA ASP A 12 -13.07 10.96 9.54
C ASP A 12 -14.30 10.35 10.25
N GLY A 13 -14.75 9.15 9.84
CA GLY A 13 -15.93 8.48 10.41
C GLY A 13 -17.28 9.02 9.94
N GLY A 14 -17.28 9.89 8.91
CA GLY A 14 -18.49 10.40 8.27
C GLY A 14 -19.14 9.41 7.29
N MET A 15 -20.28 9.80 6.72
CA MET A 15 -21.01 9.01 5.73
C MET A 15 -20.76 9.54 4.31
N PRO A 16 -19.91 8.89 3.49
CA PRO A 16 -19.71 9.29 2.11
C PRO A 16 -20.94 9.01 1.23
N ASP A 17 -21.00 9.58 0.03
CA ASP A 17 -22.08 9.35 -0.95
C ASP A 17 -22.11 7.90 -1.48
N ARG A 18 -20.99 7.17 -1.37
CA ARG A 18 -20.87 5.71 -1.54
C ARG A 18 -19.58 5.22 -0.86
N ILE A 19 -19.45 3.90 -0.70
CA ILE A 19 -18.21 3.29 -0.18
C ILE A 19 -17.02 3.63 -1.11
N PRO A 20 -15.91 4.19 -0.60
CA PRO A 20 -14.71 4.39 -1.40
C PRO A 20 -14.11 3.05 -1.84
N CYS A 21 -13.75 2.94 -3.12
CA CYS A 21 -13.24 1.69 -3.69
C CYS A 21 -11.77 1.83 -4.15
N ALA A 22 -10.96 0.84 -3.82
CA ALA A 22 -9.63 0.62 -4.38
C ALA A 22 -9.64 -0.65 -5.25
N LEU A 23 -8.81 -0.69 -6.29
CA LEU A 23 -8.63 -1.89 -7.10
C LEU A 23 -7.25 -2.50 -6.83
N ALA A 24 -7.27 -3.73 -6.32
CA ALA A 24 -6.09 -4.50 -5.93
C ALA A 24 -5.25 -3.83 -4.81
N PHE A 25 -4.21 -4.54 -4.39
CA PHE A 25 -3.22 -4.09 -3.40
C PHE A 25 -1.87 -3.72 -4.06
N TYR A 26 -1.86 -3.52 -5.38
CA TYR A 26 -0.70 -3.15 -6.18
C TYR A 26 -1.13 -2.20 -7.32
N PRO A 27 -0.20 -1.46 -7.96
CA PRO A 27 -0.55 -0.53 -9.03
C PRO A 27 -1.26 -1.22 -10.20
N VAL A 28 -2.50 -0.79 -10.47
CA VAL A 28 -3.28 -1.22 -11.64
C VAL A 28 -3.56 0.00 -12.52
N ARG A 29 -3.06 -0.05 -13.76
CA ARG A 29 -3.32 0.97 -14.79
C ARG A 29 -4.59 0.58 -15.56
N LEU A 30 -5.77 0.94 -15.03
CA LEU A 30 -7.07 0.62 -15.63
C LEU A 30 -7.19 1.08 -17.09
N GLU A 31 -6.51 2.16 -17.45
CA GLU A 31 -6.47 2.69 -18.81
C GLU A 31 -5.88 1.67 -19.80
N ARG A 32 -4.99 0.80 -19.34
CA ARG A 32 -4.39 -0.26 -20.15
C ARG A 32 -5.25 -1.52 -20.24
N LEU A 33 -6.22 -1.67 -19.34
CA LEU A 33 -7.02 -2.90 -19.19
C LEU A 33 -8.44 -2.75 -19.73
N VAL A 34 -8.96 -1.53 -19.79
CA VAL A 34 -10.37 -1.28 -20.10
C VAL A 34 -10.52 -0.37 -21.33
N PRO A 35 -11.36 -0.75 -22.31
CA PRO A 35 -11.69 0.08 -23.46
C PRO A 35 -12.18 1.47 -23.05
N GLN A 36 -11.86 2.50 -23.85
CA GLN A 36 -12.18 3.89 -23.53
C GLN A 36 -13.69 4.15 -23.30
N SER A 37 -14.55 3.39 -23.96
CA SER A 37 -16.01 3.43 -23.79
C SER A 37 -16.48 3.01 -22.39
N LEU A 38 -15.73 2.14 -21.71
CA LEU A 38 -16.01 1.64 -20.37
C LEU A 38 -15.26 2.40 -19.27
N ARG A 39 -14.47 3.43 -19.63
CA ARG A 39 -13.76 4.28 -18.65
C ARG A 39 -14.66 5.33 -18.00
N ARG A 40 -15.85 5.60 -18.55
CA ARG A 40 -16.81 6.52 -17.94
C ARG A 40 -17.44 5.87 -16.72
N GLY A 41 -17.36 6.55 -15.58
CA GLY A 41 -17.88 6.05 -14.30
C GLY A 41 -16.90 5.18 -13.53
N ASN A 42 -15.58 5.37 -13.69
CA ASN A 42 -14.54 4.63 -12.98
C ASN A 42 -14.90 4.51 -11.48
N PRO A 43 -15.17 3.28 -10.99
CA PRO A 43 -15.58 3.09 -9.60
C PRO A 43 -14.41 3.24 -8.62
N VAL A 44 -13.17 3.33 -9.11
CA VAL A 44 -11.98 3.42 -8.26
C VAL A 44 -11.76 4.86 -7.79
N ASP A 45 -11.69 5.01 -6.47
CA ASP A 45 -11.44 6.28 -5.80
C ASP A 45 -9.97 6.41 -5.36
N VAL A 46 -9.31 5.29 -5.08
CA VAL A 46 -7.92 5.22 -4.61
C VAL A 46 -7.01 4.71 -5.72
N HIS A 47 -6.02 5.53 -6.08
CA HIS A 47 -5.05 5.22 -7.13
C HIS A 47 -3.64 5.09 -6.56
N PHE A 48 -2.89 4.10 -7.04
CA PHE A 48 -1.46 4.00 -6.76
C PHE A 48 -0.70 5.00 -7.63
N VAL A 49 0.14 5.78 -6.97
CA VAL A 49 1.11 6.67 -7.63
C VAL A 49 2.51 6.08 -7.48
N GLU A 50 3.29 6.18 -8.55
CA GLU A 50 4.71 5.83 -8.51
C GLU A 50 5.49 7.13 -8.28
N MET A 51 6.24 7.16 -7.19
CA MET A 51 7.17 8.25 -6.90
C MET A 51 8.53 7.90 -7.52
N PRO A 52 9.26 8.87 -8.08
CA PRO A 52 10.61 8.62 -8.56
C PRO A 52 11.51 8.16 -7.40
N LEU A 53 12.36 7.15 -7.66
CA LEU A 53 13.32 6.65 -6.68
C LEU A 53 14.42 7.68 -6.39
N SER A 54 14.81 7.79 -5.12
CA SER A 54 16.01 8.52 -4.69
C SER A 54 17.28 7.87 -5.25
N ARG A 55 18.43 8.55 -5.12
CA ARG A 55 19.72 7.99 -5.55
C ARG A 55 20.07 6.73 -4.77
N GLU A 56 19.83 6.73 -3.46
CA GLU A 56 20.07 5.61 -2.56
C GLU A 56 19.16 4.43 -2.88
N GLU A 57 17.88 4.70 -3.17
CA GLU A 57 16.91 3.67 -3.57
C GLU A 57 17.28 3.02 -4.91
N LYS A 58 17.78 3.79 -5.87
CA LYS A 58 18.31 3.27 -7.15
C LYS A 58 19.52 2.36 -6.93
N ALA A 59 20.49 2.80 -6.11
CA ALA A 59 21.67 2.00 -5.80
C ALA A 59 21.31 0.68 -5.09
N LEU A 60 20.28 0.70 -4.23
CA LEU A 60 19.75 -0.52 -3.62
C LEU A 60 19.08 -1.43 -4.65
N ALA A 61 18.26 -0.87 -5.55
CA ALA A 61 17.59 -1.63 -6.61
C ALA A 61 18.61 -2.40 -7.48
N GLU A 62 19.66 -1.72 -7.94
CA GLU A 62 20.75 -2.32 -8.73
C GLU A 62 21.48 -3.45 -8.01
N ARG A 63 21.57 -3.39 -6.67
CA ARG A 63 22.17 -4.45 -5.85
C ARG A 63 21.24 -5.64 -5.71
N VAL A 64 19.95 -5.40 -5.48
CA VAL A 64 18.93 -6.45 -5.28
C VAL A 64 18.65 -7.21 -6.57
N GLU A 65 18.66 -6.53 -7.74
CA GLU A 65 18.48 -7.18 -9.04
C GLU A 65 19.52 -8.26 -9.36
N LYS A 66 20.72 -8.14 -8.79
CA LYS A 66 21.82 -9.11 -8.97
C LYS A 66 21.69 -10.32 -8.05
N LEU A 67 20.76 -10.31 -7.09
CA LEU A 67 20.53 -11.44 -6.19
C LEU A 67 19.66 -12.48 -6.87
N SER A 68 19.95 -13.75 -6.60
CA SER A 68 19.10 -14.85 -7.04
C SER A 68 17.71 -14.71 -6.45
N TYR A 69 16.68 -14.93 -7.28
CA TYR A 69 15.30 -14.85 -6.84
C TYR A 69 15.05 -15.81 -5.67
N ASN A 70 14.59 -15.25 -4.55
CA ASN A 70 14.24 -16.01 -3.36
C ASN A 70 12.77 -15.75 -3.03
N THR A 71 11.93 -16.77 -3.22
CA THR A 71 10.49 -16.70 -2.97
C THR A 71 10.13 -16.36 -1.52
N ARG A 72 11.04 -16.55 -0.55
CA ARG A 72 10.83 -16.14 0.84
C ARG A 72 10.99 -14.63 1.05
N LEU A 73 11.78 -13.96 0.23
CA LEU A 73 12.03 -12.51 0.31
C LEU A 73 11.10 -11.71 -0.63
N GLY A 74 10.56 -12.37 -1.64
CA GLY A 74 9.71 -11.76 -2.66
C GLY A 74 10.52 -11.18 -3.83
N SER A 75 9.86 -10.39 -4.67
CA SER A 75 10.48 -9.68 -5.79
C SER A 75 11.36 -8.52 -5.29
N PRO A 76 12.33 -8.04 -6.09
CA PRO A 76 13.12 -6.84 -5.77
C PRO A 76 12.27 -5.63 -5.38
N GLY A 77 11.12 -5.41 -6.04
CA GLY A 77 10.19 -4.34 -5.71
C GLY A 77 9.59 -4.47 -4.31
N GLN A 78 9.29 -5.70 -3.86
CA GLN A 78 8.81 -5.96 -2.50
C GLN A 78 9.91 -5.69 -1.47
N VAL A 79 11.14 -6.13 -1.73
CA VAL A 79 12.30 -5.87 -0.85
C VAL A 79 12.57 -4.37 -0.69
N LEU A 80 12.52 -3.60 -1.79
CA LEU A 80 12.66 -2.14 -1.74
C LEU A 80 11.54 -1.48 -0.93
N THR A 81 10.31 -1.96 -1.09
CA THR A 81 9.16 -1.48 -0.33
C THR A 81 9.33 -1.72 1.17
N TYR A 82 9.78 -2.93 1.56
CA TYR A 82 10.08 -3.23 2.96
C TYR A 82 11.14 -2.28 3.52
N ARG A 83 12.24 -2.06 2.79
CA ARG A 83 13.27 -1.10 3.22
C ARG A 83 12.71 0.31 3.41
N ARG A 84 11.85 0.77 2.50
CA ARG A 84 11.24 2.11 2.54
C ARG A 84 10.29 2.28 3.73
N TRP A 85 9.55 1.24 4.08
CA TRP A 85 8.71 1.21 5.28
C TRP A 85 9.53 0.98 6.57
N GLY A 86 10.82 0.65 6.43
CA GLY A 86 11.64 0.11 7.50
C GLY A 86 11.10 -1.21 8.04
N TYR A 87 10.33 -1.95 7.24
CA TYR A 87 9.77 -3.23 7.63
C TYR A 87 10.88 -4.29 7.74
N HIS A 88 11.03 -4.85 8.95
CA HIS A 88 12.02 -5.87 9.30
C HIS A 88 11.29 -7.19 9.61
N PRO A 89 10.91 -7.98 8.58
CA PRO A 89 10.21 -9.25 8.81
C PRO A 89 11.01 -10.26 9.64
N GLU A 90 12.33 -10.08 9.72
CA GLU A 90 13.24 -10.85 10.57
C GLU A 90 13.13 -10.53 12.07
N SER A 91 12.58 -9.36 12.43
CA SER A 91 12.41 -8.89 13.81
C SER A 91 10.94 -8.54 14.07
N PRO A 92 10.03 -9.54 14.00
CA PRO A 92 8.59 -9.26 14.11
C PRO A 92 8.21 -8.61 15.45
N ASP A 93 8.91 -8.95 16.53
CA ASP A 93 8.60 -8.50 17.90
C ASP A 93 9.00 -7.05 18.21
N GLU A 94 9.76 -6.38 17.33
CA GLU A 94 10.41 -5.10 17.66
C GLU A 94 9.60 -3.84 17.30
N ARG A 95 8.45 -3.95 16.62
CA ARG A 95 7.87 -2.77 15.93
C ARG A 95 6.41 -2.47 16.14
N ASN A 96 5.54 -3.46 16.21
CA ASN A 96 4.11 -3.18 16.31
C ASN A 96 3.59 -3.70 17.63
N PRO A 97 3.57 -2.91 18.71
CA PRO A 97 3.06 -3.44 19.96
C PRO A 97 1.56 -3.85 19.88
N LEU A 98 0.80 -3.45 18.84
CA LEU A 98 -0.54 -3.99 18.56
C LEU A 98 -0.51 -5.48 18.17
N MET A 99 0.64 -6.02 17.77
CA MET A 99 0.79 -7.45 17.52
C MET A 99 0.58 -8.31 18.78
N HIS A 100 0.76 -7.71 19.95
CA HIS A 100 0.54 -8.36 21.24
C HIS A 100 -0.92 -8.26 21.68
N ALA A 101 -1.72 -7.39 21.06
CA ALA A 101 -3.14 -7.28 21.37
C ALA A 101 -3.87 -8.57 20.98
N ARG A 102 -4.48 -9.21 21.97
CA ARG A 102 -5.35 -10.38 21.84
C ARG A 102 -6.81 -10.04 22.08
N THR A 103 -7.08 -8.89 22.70
CA THR A 103 -8.42 -8.44 23.06
C THR A 103 -8.68 -7.00 22.60
N LEU A 104 -9.95 -6.58 22.62
CA LEU A 104 -10.33 -5.19 22.36
C LEU A 104 -9.84 -4.24 23.45
N ASP A 105 -9.63 -4.73 24.67
CA ASP A 105 -9.11 -3.91 25.78
C ASP A 105 -7.62 -3.62 25.57
N ASP A 106 -6.84 -4.59 25.09
CA ASP A 106 -5.42 -4.40 24.75
C ASP A 106 -5.22 -3.31 23.68
N LEU A 107 -6.19 -3.15 22.76
CA LEU A 107 -6.16 -2.09 21.74
C LEU A 107 -6.37 -0.69 22.34
N ARG A 108 -7.04 -0.57 23.49
CA ARG A 108 -7.29 0.71 24.16
C ARG A 108 -6.07 1.23 24.92
N GLU A 109 -5.12 0.35 25.24
CA GLU A 109 -3.86 0.71 25.89
C GLU A 109 -2.82 1.26 24.89
N PHE A 110 -3.14 1.24 23.60
CA PHE A 110 -2.29 1.79 22.56
C PHE A 110 -2.45 3.30 22.41
N PRO A 111 -1.36 4.09 22.46
CA PRO A 111 -1.41 5.54 22.32
C PRO A 111 -1.82 6.01 20.92
#